data_AF-A0A1C3TW99-F1
#
_entry.id   AF-A0A1C3TW99-F1
#
_cell.length_a   1.000
_cell.length_b   1.000
_cell.length_c   1.000
_cell.angle_alpha   90.00
_cell.angle_beta   90.00
_cell.angle_gamma   90.00
#
_symmetry.space_group_name_H-M   'P 1'
#
loop_
_entity.id
_entity.type
_entity.pdbx_description
1 polymer ?
#
loop_
_entity_poly.entity_id
_entity_poly.type
_entity_poly.pdbx_seq_one_letter_code
_entity_poly.pdbx_strand_id
1 'polypeptide(L)'
;MGILHSVRNWILTSLLVASTGVVYGIVFFPQAPMYIGAIFALFCGMPLLAFERRMILARLNVWMHRLPTPAFILSALIVDFALMSVGYAMAGSILKLLGLVEGSWEDLTLLKIDVYIYAVMVTAVIIFVGRVRELLGRDVFLSLLTGRYRNPVQEERIFLFIDLVGSTAFAEEHGDLKTQEFLGAVFGALAEPVWRHKGAIDDYIGDAAIITWPLRRGIKNANCVRCVFNILNDIEANSETWLKSYGRVPRLRAALHGGSIVTAEIGVDHHKIAYFGDTVNIASRLEQLCKTLERQVLISSDLARRLELPETIIKEDLGEHAVRGRDQHLGVIALHTQSRQAIKTVRGRL
;
A
#
# COMPACT_ATOMS: atom_id res chain seq x y z
N MET A 1 8.54 -7.85 7.20
CA MET A 1 8.07 -6.78 8.11
C MET A 1 6.61 -6.34 7.87
N GLY A 2 5.78 -7.14 7.17
CA GLY A 2 4.33 -6.90 7.00
C GLY A 2 3.47 -7.10 8.26
N ILE A 3 4.09 -7.52 9.37
CA ILE A 3 3.40 -7.89 10.62
C ILE A 3 2.94 -6.63 11.40
N LEU A 4 3.76 -5.58 11.50
CA LEU A 4 3.36 -4.35 12.23
C LEU A 4 2.21 -3.60 11.53
N HIS A 5 2.21 -3.57 10.20
CA HIS A 5 1.12 -2.95 9.42
C HIS A 5 -0.15 -3.81 9.45
N SER A 6 0.02 -5.13 9.43
CA SER A 6 -1.06 -6.07 9.72
C SER A 6 -1.69 -5.75 11.08
N VAL A 7 -0.90 -5.64 12.15
CA VAL A 7 -1.40 -5.37 13.51
C VAL A 7 -2.17 -4.06 13.61
N ARG A 8 -1.64 -2.93 13.11
CA ARG A 8 -2.37 -1.65 13.18
C ARG A 8 -3.67 -1.67 12.37
N ASN A 9 -3.66 -2.27 11.18
CA ASN A 9 -4.87 -2.42 10.39
C ASN A 9 -5.87 -3.35 11.09
N TRP A 10 -5.42 -4.41 11.75
CA TRP A 10 -6.26 -5.29 12.54
C TRP A 10 -6.90 -4.56 13.71
N ILE A 11 -6.15 -3.76 14.47
CA ILE A 11 -6.70 -2.95 15.56
C ILE A 11 -7.80 -2.02 15.05
N LEU A 12 -7.54 -1.27 13.96
CA LEU A 12 -8.55 -0.38 13.37
C LEU A 12 -9.77 -1.15 12.86
N THR A 13 -9.58 -2.32 12.26
CA THR A 13 -10.67 -3.13 11.75
C THR A 13 -11.49 -3.74 12.90
N SER A 14 -10.85 -4.19 13.97
CA SER A 14 -11.51 -4.67 15.19
C SER A 14 -12.33 -3.57 15.86
N LEU A 15 -11.80 -2.34 15.94
CA LEU A 15 -12.54 -1.19 16.47
C LEU A 15 -13.77 -0.87 15.61
N LEU A 16 -13.65 -0.96 14.28
CA LEU A 16 -14.76 -0.75 13.35
C LEU A 16 -15.82 -1.87 13.48
N VAL A 17 -15.40 -3.12 13.56
CA VAL A 17 -16.32 -4.25 13.77
C VAL A 17 -17.03 -4.12 15.12
N ALA A 18 -16.28 -3.83 16.19
CA ALA A 18 -16.86 -3.59 17.51
C ALA A 18 -17.87 -2.44 17.50
N SER A 19 -17.57 -1.32 16.82
CA SER A 19 -18.50 -0.18 16.75
C SER A 19 -19.79 -0.52 16.01
N THR A 20 -19.73 -1.32 14.93
CA THR A 20 -20.95 -1.82 14.27
C THR A 20 -21.79 -2.70 15.21
N GLY A 21 -21.14 -3.53 16.04
CA GLY A 21 -21.82 -4.32 17.08
C GLY A 21 -22.52 -3.47 18.13
N VAL A 22 -21.89 -2.37 18.56
CA VAL A 22 -22.52 -1.40 19.47
C VAL A 22 -23.77 -0.79 18.84
N VAL A 23 -23.68 -0.38 17.57
CA VAL A 23 -24.84 0.19 16.85
C VAL A 23 -25.98 -0.81 16.77
N TYR A 24 -25.70 -2.08 16.44
CA TYR A 24 -26.71 -3.13 16.45
C TYR A 24 -27.34 -3.32 17.84
N GLY A 25 -26.51 -3.37 18.88
CA GLY A 25 -26.97 -3.46 20.26
C GLY A 25 -27.91 -2.32 20.66
N ILE A 26 -27.58 -1.07 20.31
CA ILE A 26 -28.42 0.10 20.60
C ILE A 26 -29.77 0.02 19.88
N VAL A 27 -29.78 -0.42 18.62
CA VAL A 27 -31.00 -0.44 17.79
C VAL A 27 -31.95 -1.58 18.20
N PHE A 28 -31.42 -2.78 18.45
CA PHE A 28 -32.25 -3.98 18.66
C PHE A 28 -32.37 -4.40 20.14
N PHE A 29 -31.44 -3.95 20.99
CA PHE A 29 -31.38 -4.28 22.42
C PHE A 29 -31.07 -3.04 23.28
N PRO A 30 -31.91 -1.99 23.25
CA PRO A 30 -31.61 -0.70 23.87
C PRO A 30 -31.41 -0.76 25.40
N GLN A 31 -31.90 -1.81 26.05
CA GLN A 31 -31.73 -2.02 27.50
C GLN A 31 -30.47 -2.83 27.85
N ALA A 32 -29.80 -3.44 26.87
CA ALA A 32 -28.60 -4.23 27.09
C ALA A 32 -27.35 -3.33 27.13
N PRO A 33 -26.35 -3.66 27.97
CA PRO A 33 -25.06 -2.98 27.94
C PRO A 33 -24.40 -2.99 26.55
N MET A 34 -23.92 -1.81 26.11
CA MET A 34 -23.34 -1.61 24.77
C MET A 34 -22.18 -2.57 24.44
N TYR A 35 -21.40 -2.98 25.45
CA TYR A 35 -20.25 -3.87 25.25
C TYR A 35 -20.66 -5.28 24.78
N ILE A 36 -21.89 -5.71 25.03
CA ILE A 36 -22.38 -7.04 24.61
C ILE A 36 -22.42 -7.12 23.09
N GLY A 37 -23.00 -6.11 22.44
CA GLY A 37 -23.04 -6.03 20.97
C GLY A 37 -21.65 -5.98 20.35
N ALA A 38 -20.71 -5.25 20.97
CA ALA A 38 -19.32 -5.22 20.54
C ALA A 38 -18.65 -6.60 20.60
N ILE A 39 -18.88 -7.37 21.67
CA ILE A 39 -18.33 -8.72 21.85
C ILE A 39 -18.86 -9.65 20.77
N PHE A 40 -20.18 -9.73 20.56
CA PHE A 40 -20.75 -10.56 19.50
C PHE A 40 -20.20 -10.18 18.11
N ALA A 41 -20.12 -8.88 17.80
CA ALA A 41 -19.58 -8.44 16.52
C ALA A 41 -18.10 -8.84 16.33
N LEU A 42 -17.27 -8.74 17.37
CA LEU A 42 -15.87 -9.17 17.27
C LEU A 42 -15.75 -10.68 17.04
N PHE A 43 -16.52 -11.49 17.77
CA PHE A 43 -16.48 -12.94 17.65
C PHE A 43 -17.07 -13.46 16.34
N CYS A 44 -18.07 -12.79 15.76
CA CYS A 44 -18.61 -13.16 14.45
C CYS A 44 -17.78 -12.58 13.28
N GLY A 45 -17.39 -11.31 13.36
CA GLY A 45 -16.78 -10.57 12.25
C GLY A 45 -15.28 -10.81 12.08
N MET A 46 -14.51 -10.98 13.16
CA MET A 46 -13.06 -11.17 13.06
C MET A 46 -12.67 -12.49 12.40
N PRO A 47 -13.27 -13.65 12.72
CA PRO A 47 -13.00 -14.90 12.00
C PRO A 47 -13.31 -14.79 10.51
N LEU A 48 -14.40 -14.13 10.15
CA LEU A 48 -14.80 -13.93 8.76
C LEU A 48 -13.75 -13.10 7.98
N LEU A 49 -13.31 -11.97 8.55
CA LEU A 49 -12.24 -11.17 7.97
C LEU A 49 -10.90 -11.91 7.91
N ALA A 50 -10.61 -12.78 8.89
CA ALA A 50 -9.40 -13.60 8.89
C ALA A 50 -9.44 -14.69 7.82
N PHE A 51 -10.62 -15.26 7.55
CA PHE A 51 -10.85 -16.23 6.48
C PHE A 51 -10.64 -15.59 5.10
N GLU A 52 -11.25 -14.42 4.87
CA GLU A 52 -11.10 -13.66 3.63
C GLU A 52 -9.65 -13.25 3.34
N ARG A 53 -8.91 -12.90 4.40
CA ARG A 53 -7.47 -12.60 4.30
C ARG A 53 -6.57 -13.84 4.26
N ARG A 54 -7.14 -15.04 4.10
CA ARG A 54 -6.44 -16.34 4.03
C ARG A 54 -5.55 -16.63 5.24
N MET A 55 -5.88 -16.07 6.41
CA MET A 55 -5.15 -16.35 7.65
C MET A 55 -5.61 -17.64 8.30
N ILE A 56 -6.90 -17.94 8.20
CA ILE A 56 -7.49 -19.22 8.64
C ILE A 56 -8.06 -19.94 7.43
N LEU A 57 -8.03 -21.27 7.45
CA LEU A 57 -8.57 -22.13 6.39
C LEU A 57 -8.11 -21.72 4.97
N ALA A 58 -6.85 -21.27 4.82
CA ALA A 58 -6.32 -20.72 3.56
C ALA A 58 -6.52 -21.65 2.34
N ARG A 59 -6.39 -22.96 2.55
CA ARG A 59 -6.62 -23.97 1.50
C ARG A 59 -8.07 -23.97 1.00
N LEU A 60 -9.03 -23.86 1.92
CA LEU A 60 -10.45 -23.79 1.60
C LEU A 60 -10.76 -22.51 0.83
N ASN A 61 -10.26 -21.36 1.30
CA ASN A 61 -10.44 -20.08 0.62
C ASN A 61 -9.89 -20.12 -0.81
N VAL A 62 -8.66 -20.61 -1.02
CA VAL A 62 -8.05 -20.74 -2.35
C VAL A 62 -8.85 -21.69 -3.25
N TRP A 63 -9.36 -22.79 -2.69
CA TRP A 63 -10.19 -23.74 -3.43
C TRP A 63 -11.52 -23.10 -3.87
N MET A 64 -12.20 -22.39 -2.97
CA MET A 64 -13.47 -21.72 -3.28
C MET A 64 -13.33 -20.71 -4.43
N HIS A 65 -12.23 -19.95 -4.46
CA HIS A 65 -11.96 -18.97 -5.51
C HIS A 65 -11.69 -19.59 -6.90
N ARG A 66 -11.57 -20.92 -7.00
CA ARG A 66 -11.47 -21.63 -8.29
C ARG A 66 -12.84 -22.07 -8.83
N LEU A 67 -13.90 -21.95 -8.02
CA LEU A 67 -15.25 -22.34 -8.42
C LEU A 67 -15.88 -21.30 -9.33
N PRO A 68 -16.84 -21.70 -10.20
CA PRO A 68 -17.71 -20.75 -10.90
C PRO A 68 -18.45 -19.84 -9.92
N THR A 69 -18.74 -18.60 -10.33
CA THR A 69 -19.34 -17.56 -9.46
C THR A 69 -20.54 -18.02 -8.63
N PRO A 70 -21.53 -18.77 -9.16
CA PRO A 70 -22.65 -19.25 -8.35
C PRO A 70 -22.22 -20.21 -7.22
N ALA A 71 -21.29 -21.11 -7.51
CA ALA A 71 -20.76 -22.06 -6.54
C ALA A 71 -19.84 -21.37 -5.52
N PHE A 72 -19.09 -20.35 -5.93
CA PHE A 72 -18.33 -19.50 -5.02
C PHE A 72 -19.25 -18.79 -4.02
N ILE A 73 -20.32 -18.14 -4.49
CA ILE A 73 -21.26 -17.43 -3.60
C ILE A 73 -21.91 -18.39 -2.62
N LEU A 74 -22.39 -19.56 -3.08
CA LEU A 74 -23.02 -20.54 -2.21
C LEU A 74 -22.04 -21.08 -1.16
N SER A 75 -20.82 -21.43 -1.57
CA SER A 75 -19.80 -21.91 -0.64
C SER A 75 -19.36 -20.84 0.36
N ALA A 76 -19.29 -19.57 -0.05
CA ALA A 76 -19.02 -18.45 0.83
C ALA A 76 -20.10 -18.31 1.89
N LEU A 77 -21.38 -18.28 1.51
CA LEU A 77 -22.48 -18.19 2.47
C LEU A 77 -22.50 -19.35 3.49
N ILE A 78 -22.17 -20.58 3.06
CA ILE A 78 -22.10 -21.75 3.95
C ILE A 78 -20.95 -21.59 4.96
N VAL A 79 -19.77 -21.19 4.49
CA VAL A 79 -18.60 -21.01 5.34
C VAL A 79 -18.81 -19.85 6.31
N ASP A 80 -19.36 -18.74 5.83
CA ASP A 80 -19.68 -17.56 6.64
C ASP A 80 -20.67 -17.92 7.75
N PHE A 81 -21.75 -18.63 7.40
CA PHE A 81 -22.73 -19.11 8.38
C PHE A 81 -22.09 -20.02 9.44
N ALA A 82 -21.23 -20.96 9.03
CA ALA A 82 -20.56 -21.86 9.95
C ALA A 82 -19.60 -21.11 10.90
N LEU A 83 -18.76 -20.23 10.36
CA LEU A 83 -17.82 -19.42 11.15
C LEU A 83 -18.56 -18.49 12.12
N MET A 84 -19.62 -17.83 11.65
CA MET A 84 -20.43 -16.93 12.47
C MET A 84 -21.18 -17.67 13.56
N SER A 85 -21.71 -18.87 13.28
CA SER A 85 -22.40 -19.69 14.28
C SER A 85 -21.47 -20.10 15.41
N VAL A 86 -20.23 -20.52 15.08
CA VAL A 86 -19.21 -20.84 16.08
C VAL A 86 -18.83 -19.60 16.89
N GLY A 87 -18.57 -18.47 16.22
CA GLY A 87 -18.24 -17.20 16.89
C GLY A 87 -19.35 -16.74 17.83
N TYR A 88 -20.61 -16.78 17.38
CA TYR A 88 -21.78 -16.40 18.17
C TYR A 88 -21.95 -17.31 19.39
N ALA A 89 -21.85 -18.63 19.22
CA ALA A 89 -21.92 -19.58 20.31
C ALA A 89 -20.80 -19.38 21.35
N MET A 90 -19.58 -19.08 20.91
CA MET A 90 -18.46 -18.77 21.80
C MET A 90 -18.72 -17.49 22.59
N ALA A 91 -19.15 -16.41 21.92
CA ALA A 91 -19.46 -15.14 22.58
C ALA A 91 -20.56 -15.31 23.63
N GLY A 92 -21.67 -15.95 23.27
CA GLY A 92 -22.78 -16.22 24.18
C GLY A 92 -22.38 -17.09 25.36
N SER A 93 -21.58 -18.14 25.13
CA SER A 93 -21.08 -19.02 26.19
C SER A 93 -20.19 -18.29 27.18
N ILE A 94 -19.26 -17.45 26.69
CA ILE A 94 -18.35 -16.65 27.53
C ILE A 94 -19.15 -15.64 28.37
N LEU A 95 -20.06 -14.90 27.72
CA LEU A 95 -20.88 -13.89 28.40
C LEU A 95 -21.75 -14.51 29.50
N LYS A 96 -22.33 -15.69 29.23
CA LYS A 96 -23.14 -16.42 30.19
C LYS A 96 -22.30 -16.96 31.35
N LEU A 97 -21.13 -17.55 31.07
CA LEU A 97 -20.23 -18.08 32.09
C LEU A 97 -19.72 -16.99 33.05
N LEU A 98 -19.51 -15.77 32.53
CA LEU A 98 -19.12 -14.60 33.30
C LEU A 98 -20.28 -13.93 34.04
N GLY A 99 -21.52 -14.42 33.89
CA GLY A 99 -22.71 -13.83 34.50
C GLY A 99 -23.08 -12.45 33.96
N LEU A 100 -22.64 -12.11 32.75
CA LEU A 100 -22.85 -10.78 32.13
C LEU A 100 -24.18 -10.68 31.38
N VAL A 101 -24.84 -11.80 31.11
CA VAL A 101 -26.12 -11.88 30.40
C VAL A 101 -26.99 -12.99 30.99
N GLU A 102 -28.27 -12.70 31.19
CA GLU A 102 -29.29 -13.66 31.62
C GLU A 102 -30.05 -14.20 30.40
N GLY A 103 -30.27 -15.51 30.32
CA GLY A 103 -30.97 -16.14 29.21
C GLY A 103 -30.76 -17.64 29.11
N SER A 104 -31.60 -18.32 28.31
CA SER A 104 -31.42 -19.75 28.02
C SER A 104 -30.12 -19.97 27.24
N TRP A 105 -29.58 -21.20 27.27
CA TRP A 105 -28.38 -21.49 26.47
C TRP A 105 -28.69 -21.36 24.97
N GLU A 106 -29.88 -21.74 24.55
CA GLU A 106 -30.32 -21.67 23.16
C GLU A 106 -30.38 -20.22 22.65
N ASP A 107 -30.99 -19.31 23.42
CA ASP A 107 -31.12 -17.89 23.04
C ASP A 107 -29.79 -17.17 22.85
N LEU A 108 -28.77 -17.59 23.61
CA LEU A 108 -27.46 -16.95 23.64
C LEU A 108 -26.45 -17.63 22.70
N THR A 109 -26.64 -18.90 22.35
CA THR A 109 -25.68 -19.66 21.53
C THR A 109 -26.14 -19.93 20.11
N LEU A 110 -27.45 -19.94 19.84
CA LEU A 110 -27.96 -20.09 18.50
C LEU A 110 -27.98 -18.76 17.77
N LEU A 111 -27.31 -18.73 16.62
CA LEU A 111 -27.24 -17.56 15.77
C LEU A 111 -28.63 -17.19 15.24
N LYS A 112 -29.15 -16.04 15.68
CA LYS A 112 -30.41 -15.50 15.20
C LYS A 112 -30.27 -15.01 13.76
N ILE A 113 -31.30 -15.22 12.94
CA ILE A 113 -31.29 -14.85 11.52
C ILE A 113 -31.05 -13.36 11.30
N ASP A 114 -31.61 -12.49 12.16
CA ASP A 114 -31.43 -11.04 12.06
C ASP A 114 -29.98 -10.63 12.33
N VAL A 115 -29.32 -11.30 13.28
CA VAL A 115 -27.89 -11.09 13.58
C VAL A 115 -27.04 -11.56 12.40
N TYR A 116 -27.37 -12.71 11.83
CA TYR A 116 -26.67 -13.25 10.66
C TYR A 116 -26.75 -12.28 9.47
N ILE A 117 -27.96 -11.85 9.10
CA ILE A 117 -28.16 -10.91 7.99
C ILE A 117 -27.40 -9.61 8.24
N TYR A 118 -27.50 -9.05 9.44
CA TYR A 118 -26.79 -7.82 9.80
C TYR A 118 -25.27 -7.97 9.66
N ALA A 119 -24.70 -9.03 10.22
CA ALA A 119 -23.25 -9.20 10.24
C ALA A 119 -22.68 -9.57 8.85
N VAL A 120 -23.43 -10.31 8.01
CA VAL A 120 -23.06 -10.52 6.60
C VAL A 120 -23.04 -9.20 5.85
N MET A 121 -24.09 -8.37 6.00
CA MET A 121 -24.17 -7.05 5.36
C MET A 121 -23.02 -6.13 5.78
N VAL A 122 -22.75 -6.03 7.09
CA VAL A 122 -21.65 -5.21 7.62
C VAL A 122 -20.29 -5.71 7.12
N THR A 123 -20.07 -7.02 7.11
CA THR A 123 -18.79 -7.58 6.68
C THR A 123 -18.58 -7.39 5.18
N ALA A 124 -19.62 -7.58 4.36
CA ALA A 124 -19.58 -7.28 2.94
C ALA A 124 -19.19 -5.82 2.67
N VAL A 125 -19.75 -4.87 3.42
CA VAL A 125 -19.38 -3.45 3.31
C VAL A 125 -17.92 -3.21 3.71
N ILE A 126 -17.44 -3.80 4.81
CA ILE A 126 -16.04 -3.66 5.24
C ILE A 126 -15.08 -4.21 4.19
N ILE A 127 -15.36 -5.40 3.64
CA ILE A 127 -14.56 -6.03 2.59
C ILE A 127 -14.56 -5.17 1.34
N PHE A 128 -15.71 -4.67 0.91
CA PHE A 128 -15.85 -3.80 -0.25
C PHE A 128 -15.03 -2.51 -0.09
N VAL A 129 -15.19 -1.80 1.03
CA VAL A 129 -14.43 -0.59 1.34
C VAL A 129 -12.92 -0.88 1.39
N GLY A 130 -12.53 -2.01 1.99
CA GLY A 130 -11.14 -2.47 2.01
C GLY A 130 -10.58 -2.68 0.60
N ARG A 131 -11.34 -3.36 -0.27
CA ARG A 131 -10.96 -3.64 -1.65
C ARG A 131 -10.81 -2.36 -2.48
N VAL A 132 -11.76 -1.43 -2.36
CA VAL A 132 -11.69 -0.12 -3.03
C VAL A 132 -10.47 0.67 -2.57
N ARG A 133 -10.18 0.67 -1.25
CA ARG A 133 -8.99 1.32 -0.69
C ARG A 133 -7.68 0.68 -1.20
N GLU A 134 -7.63 -0.63 -1.36
CA GLU A 134 -6.46 -1.34 -1.91
C GLU A 134 -6.23 -1.03 -3.38
N LEU A 135 -7.31 -0.90 -4.16
CA LEU A 135 -7.24 -0.54 -5.58
C LEU A 135 -6.80 0.90 -5.81
N LEU A 136 -7.32 1.84 -5.03
CA LEU A 136 -7.05 3.28 -5.20
C LEU A 136 -5.78 3.74 -4.46
N GLY A 137 -5.35 3.00 -3.44
CA GLY A 137 -4.34 3.46 -2.49
C GLY A 137 -4.93 4.38 -1.41
N ARG A 138 -4.31 4.35 -0.22
CA ARG A 138 -4.84 5.00 0.98
C ARG A 138 -5.05 6.51 0.82
N ASP A 139 -4.07 7.22 0.27
CA ASP A 139 -4.08 8.67 0.22
C ASP A 139 -5.07 9.19 -0.84
N VAL A 140 -5.18 8.51 -1.98
CA VAL A 140 -6.17 8.78 -3.03
C VAL A 140 -7.58 8.52 -2.52
N PHE A 141 -7.81 7.35 -1.89
CA PHE A 141 -9.10 6.97 -1.32
C PHE A 141 -9.62 8.02 -0.31
N LEU A 142 -8.77 8.47 0.63
CA LEU A 142 -9.14 9.51 1.59
C LEU A 142 -9.40 10.86 0.93
N SER A 143 -8.65 11.18 -0.13
CA SER A 143 -8.83 12.44 -0.86
C SER A 143 -10.16 12.47 -1.63
N LEU A 144 -10.59 11.33 -2.18
CA LEU A 144 -11.89 11.19 -2.82
C LEU A 144 -13.04 11.25 -1.81
N LEU A 145 -12.92 10.56 -0.67
CA LEU A 145 -13.93 10.61 0.40
C LEU A 145 -14.13 12.03 0.96
N THR A 146 -13.06 12.81 1.04
CA THR A 146 -13.11 14.19 1.54
C THR A 146 -13.47 15.21 0.45
N GLY A 147 -13.54 14.79 -0.82
CA GLY A 147 -13.75 15.68 -1.96
C GLY A 147 -12.62 16.71 -2.16
N ARG A 148 -11.43 16.46 -1.62
CA ARG A 148 -10.33 17.45 -1.54
C ARG A 148 -9.92 18.01 -2.90
N TYR A 149 -9.94 17.19 -3.95
CA TYR A 149 -9.48 17.56 -5.29
C TYR A 149 -10.62 17.76 -6.29
N ARG A 150 -11.89 17.81 -5.84
CA ARG A 150 -13.02 18.17 -6.72
C ARG A 150 -12.85 19.57 -7.32
N ASN A 151 -12.20 20.45 -6.57
CA ASN A 151 -11.68 21.71 -7.08
C ASN A 151 -10.15 21.61 -7.22
N PRO A 152 -9.55 22.18 -8.27
CA PRO A 152 -8.10 22.18 -8.43
C PRO A 152 -7.38 22.82 -7.23
N VAL A 153 -6.37 22.14 -6.70
CA VAL A 153 -5.56 22.61 -5.57
C VAL A 153 -4.13 22.81 -6.03
N GLN A 154 -3.60 24.03 -5.87
CA GLN A 154 -2.18 24.28 -6.03
C GLN A 154 -1.41 23.80 -4.80
N GLU A 155 -0.45 22.90 -4.99
CA GLU A 155 0.40 22.37 -3.92
C GLU A 155 1.79 22.02 -4.46
N GLU A 156 2.76 21.86 -3.55
CA GLU A 156 4.09 21.39 -3.92
C GLU A 156 4.23 19.89 -3.65
N ARG A 157 4.75 19.16 -4.65
CA ARG A 157 4.95 17.72 -4.57
C ARG A 157 6.32 17.31 -5.07
N ILE A 158 6.78 16.17 -4.57
CA ILE A 158 7.94 15.44 -5.09
C ILE A 158 7.41 14.27 -5.90
N PHE A 159 8.03 14.03 -7.06
CA PHE A 159 7.82 12.86 -7.87
C PHE A 159 9.12 12.06 -7.96
N LEU A 160 8.98 10.76 -7.80
CA LEU A 160 10.00 9.75 -8.03
C LEU A 160 9.52 8.89 -9.20
N PHE A 161 10.30 8.87 -10.26
CA PHE A 161 10.15 7.91 -11.34
C PHE A 161 11.13 6.77 -11.12
N ILE A 162 10.64 5.53 -11.08
CA ILE A 162 11.44 4.32 -11.03
C ILE A 162 11.23 3.55 -12.33
N ASP A 163 12.31 3.16 -13.01
CA ASP A 163 12.30 2.40 -14.27
C ASP A 163 13.13 1.13 -14.13
N LEU A 164 12.66 0.00 -14.66
CA LEU A 164 13.38 -1.27 -14.65
C LEU A 164 14.36 -1.34 -15.82
N VAL A 165 15.64 -1.54 -15.52
CA VAL A 165 16.67 -1.67 -16.54
C VAL A 165 16.56 -3.03 -17.24
N GLY A 166 16.39 -3.02 -18.56
CA GLY A 166 16.42 -4.23 -19.39
C GLY A 166 15.15 -5.07 -19.32
N SER A 167 14.01 -4.44 -19.03
CA SER A 167 12.68 -5.07 -19.04
C SER A 167 12.33 -5.69 -20.39
N THR A 168 12.57 -4.98 -21.51
CA THR A 168 12.31 -5.47 -22.87
C THR A 168 13.13 -6.72 -23.18
N ALA A 169 14.42 -6.70 -22.87
CA ALA A 169 15.30 -7.87 -23.07
C ALA A 169 14.85 -9.06 -22.20
N PHE A 170 14.35 -8.82 -20.99
CA PHE A 170 13.76 -9.88 -20.17
C PHE A 170 12.50 -10.47 -20.80
N ALA A 171 11.64 -9.62 -21.36
CA ALA A 171 10.42 -10.05 -22.05
C ALA A 171 10.69 -10.90 -23.29
N GLU A 172 11.68 -10.49 -24.10
CA GLU A 172 12.12 -11.26 -25.27
C GLU A 172 12.67 -12.65 -24.88
N GLU A 173 13.38 -12.75 -23.75
CA GLU A 173 14.00 -13.99 -23.28
C GLU A 173 13.02 -14.94 -22.57
N HIS A 174 12.04 -14.41 -21.84
CA HIS A 174 11.21 -15.18 -20.90
C HIS A 174 9.72 -15.21 -21.21
N GLY A 175 9.27 -14.40 -22.17
CA GLY A 175 7.86 -14.24 -22.53
C GLY A 175 7.05 -13.39 -21.54
N ASP A 176 5.83 -13.04 -21.97
CA ASP A 176 5.00 -12.04 -21.28
C ASP A 176 4.56 -12.46 -19.88
N LEU A 177 4.18 -13.72 -19.69
CA LEU A 177 3.69 -14.22 -18.39
C LEU A 177 4.77 -14.13 -17.31
N LYS A 178 5.98 -14.59 -17.62
CA LYS A 178 7.10 -14.54 -16.66
C LYS A 178 7.58 -13.11 -16.41
N THR A 179 7.47 -12.24 -17.42
CA THR A 179 7.72 -10.80 -17.30
C THR A 179 6.71 -10.13 -16.39
N GLN A 180 5.43 -10.45 -16.54
CA GLN A 180 4.37 -9.94 -15.67
C GLN A 180 4.61 -10.35 -14.21
N GLU A 181 4.97 -11.62 -13.97
CA GLU A 181 5.31 -12.11 -12.63
C GLU A 181 6.54 -11.40 -12.04
N PHE A 182 7.57 -11.16 -12.87
CA PHE A 182 8.77 -10.44 -12.47
C PHE A 182 8.49 -8.98 -12.12
N LEU A 183 7.75 -8.26 -12.98
CA LEU A 183 7.32 -6.88 -12.73
C LEU A 183 6.45 -6.78 -11.47
N GLY A 184 5.50 -7.71 -11.30
CA GLY A 184 4.66 -7.78 -10.11
C GLY A 184 5.49 -7.95 -8.83
N ALA A 185 6.52 -8.78 -8.85
CA ALA A 185 7.44 -8.94 -7.72
C ALA A 185 8.27 -7.66 -7.47
N VAL A 186 8.79 -7.03 -8.53
CA VAL A 186 9.54 -5.76 -8.42
C VAL A 186 8.67 -4.68 -7.80
N PHE A 187 7.45 -4.49 -8.28
CA PHE A 187 6.49 -3.53 -7.72
C PHE A 187 6.10 -3.86 -6.28
N GLY A 188 5.97 -5.15 -5.96
CA GLY A 188 5.79 -5.62 -4.58
C GLY A 188 6.94 -5.21 -3.66
N ALA A 189 8.18 -5.21 -4.15
CA ALA A 189 9.36 -4.76 -3.41
C ALA A 189 9.38 -3.24 -3.18
N LEU A 190 8.71 -2.44 -4.02
CA LEU A 190 8.61 -0.98 -3.84
C LEU A 190 7.63 -0.61 -2.71
N ALA A 191 6.56 -1.39 -2.55
CA ALA A 191 5.40 -1.02 -1.74
C ALA A 191 5.75 -0.73 -0.27
N GLU A 192 6.57 -1.57 0.36
CA GLU A 192 6.91 -1.43 1.78
C GLU A 192 7.81 -0.21 2.04
N PRO A 193 8.93 -0.01 1.32
CA PRO A 193 9.75 1.20 1.48
C PRO A 193 8.98 2.49 1.21
N VAL A 194 8.16 2.53 0.14
CA VAL A 194 7.34 3.69 -0.20
C VAL A 194 6.41 4.05 0.94
N TRP A 195 5.71 3.07 1.48
CA TRP A 195 4.82 3.28 2.62
C TRP A 195 5.59 3.72 3.88
N ARG A 196 6.72 3.06 4.19
CA ARG A 196 7.56 3.36 5.37
C ARG A 196 8.06 4.81 5.36
N HIS A 197 8.39 5.31 4.16
CA HIS A 197 8.80 6.69 3.91
C HIS A 197 7.65 7.62 3.51
N LYS A 198 6.41 7.20 3.79
CA LYS A 198 5.18 7.99 3.67
C LYS A 198 4.91 8.52 2.25
N GLY A 199 5.41 7.83 1.24
CA GLY A 199 5.08 8.05 -0.16
C GLY A 199 3.79 7.34 -0.54
N ALA A 200 3.25 7.73 -1.69
CA ALA A 200 2.16 7.04 -2.34
C ALA A 200 2.61 6.62 -3.73
N ILE A 201 2.42 5.35 -4.08
CA ILE A 201 2.51 4.91 -5.46
C ILE A 201 1.29 5.49 -6.17
N ASP A 202 1.55 6.30 -7.19
CA ASP A 202 0.54 7.00 -7.97
C ASP A 202 0.08 6.18 -9.16
N ASP A 203 1.05 5.62 -9.90
CA ASP A 203 0.76 4.86 -11.11
C ASP A 203 1.87 3.86 -11.45
N TYR A 204 1.51 2.85 -12.23
CA TYR A 204 2.43 1.93 -12.89
C TYR A 204 2.25 2.10 -14.41
N ILE A 205 3.32 2.47 -15.10
CA ILE A 205 3.29 2.71 -16.55
C ILE A 205 4.29 1.76 -17.20
N GLY A 206 3.79 0.64 -17.70
CA GLY A 206 4.63 -0.44 -18.23
C GLY A 206 5.51 -1.03 -17.14
N ASP A 207 6.82 -0.84 -17.26
CA ASP A 207 7.86 -1.26 -16.33
C ASP A 207 8.32 -0.15 -15.37
N ALA A 208 7.69 1.03 -15.45
CA ALA A 208 7.95 2.16 -14.58
C ALA A 208 6.91 2.30 -13.46
N ALA A 209 7.33 2.84 -12.33
CA ALA A 209 6.47 3.23 -11.21
C ALA A 209 6.65 4.71 -10.89
N ILE A 210 5.54 5.41 -10.67
CA ILE A 210 5.52 6.80 -10.22
C ILE A 210 5.15 6.83 -8.74
N ILE A 211 5.99 7.45 -7.92
CA ILE A 211 5.75 7.63 -6.50
C ILE A 211 5.75 9.12 -6.19
N THR A 212 4.85 9.57 -5.32
CA THR A 212 4.69 10.98 -5.00
C THR A 212 4.57 11.25 -3.49
N TRP A 213 5.00 12.45 -3.10
CA TRP A 213 4.85 12.99 -1.74
C TRP A 213 4.40 14.44 -1.81
N PRO A 214 3.56 14.91 -0.88
CA PRO A 214 3.56 16.33 -0.51
C PRO A 214 4.98 16.76 -0.14
N LEU A 215 5.47 17.89 -0.66
CA LEU A 215 6.88 18.32 -0.54
C LEU A 215 7.38 18.23 0.90
N ARG A 216 6.66 18.84 1.85
CA ARG A 216 6.98 18.84 3.29
C ARG A 216 7.16 17.43 3.87
N ARG A 217 6.40 16.46 3.37
CA ARG A 217 6.46 15.06 3.83
C ARG A 217 7.66 14.34 3.23
N GLY A 218 7.97 14.58 1.95
CA GLY A 218 9.08 13.93 1.26
C GLY A 218 10.46 14.45 1.70
N ILE A 219 10.60 15.75 1.96
CA ILE A 219 11.88 16.33 2.45
C ILE A 219 12.15 16.02 3.92
N LYS A 220 11.10 15.82 4.74
CA LYS A 220 11.25 15.53 6.16
C LYS A 220 12.10 14.27 6.34
N ASN A 221 13.22 14.39 7.06
CA ASN A 221 14.20 13.31 7.25
C ASN A 221 14.72 12.70 5.93
N ALA A 222 14.66 13.45 4.82
CA ALA A 222 14.95 12.97 3.47
C ALA A 222 14.18 11.69 3.10
N ASN A 223 12.90 11.59 3.49
CA ASN A 223 12.05 10.42 3.21
C ASN A 223 12.11 10.00 1.73
N CYS A 224 12.03 10.94 0.79
CA CYS A 224 12.08 10.61 -0.64
C CYS A 224 13.39 9.93 -1.05
N VAL A 225 14.54 10.43 -0.57
CA VAL A 225 15.86 9.86 -0.86
C VAL A 225 16.06 8.53 -0.13
N ARG A 226 15.73 8.47 1.16
CA ARG A 226 15.80 7.22 1.95
C ARG A 226 14.91 6.13 1.38
N CYS A 227 13.77 6.49 0.80
CA CYS A 227 12.90 5.55 0.10
C CYS A 227 13.63 4.87 -1.05
N VAL A 228 14.25 5.64 -1.96
CA VAL A 228 15.00 5.10 -3.09
C VAL A 228 16.09 4.15 -2.62
N PHE A 229 16.95 4.57 -1.69
CA PHE A 229 18.05 3.73 -1.25
C PHE A 229 17.61 2.50 -0.45
N ASN A 230 16.50 2.57 0.28
CA ASN A 230 15.94 1.38 0.92
C ASN A 230 15.40 0.37 -0.09
N ILE A 231 14.74 0.83 -1.15
CA ILE A 231 14.30 -0.06 -2.26
C ILE A 231 15.50 -0.79 -2.85
N LEU A 232 16.55 -0.04 -3.19
CA LEU A 232 17.77 -0.62 -3.79
C LEU A 232 18.46 -1.61 -2.83
N ASN A 233 18.58 -1.25 -1.56
CA ASN A 233 19.19 -2.11 -0.54
C ASN A 233 18.36 -3.37 -0.29
N ASP A 234 17.03 -3.28 -0.28
CA ASP A 234 16.15 -4.42 -0.06
C ASP A 234 16.20 -5.40 -1.24
N ILE A 235 16.30 -4.90 -2.47
CA ILE A 235 16.52 -5.73 -3.66
C ILE A 235 17.87 -6.46 -3.56
N GLU A 236 18.94 -5.73 -3.26
CA GLU A 236 20.30 -6.28 -3.17
C GLU A 236 20.41 -7.32 -2.04
N ALA A 237 19.83 -7.04 -0.88
CA ALA A 237 19.81 -7.95 0.27
C ALA A 237 19.07 -9.26 -0.01
N ASN A 238 18.17 -9.29 -1.00
CA ASN A 238 17.42 -10.47 -1.41
C ASN A 238 17.89 -11.03 -2.77
N SER A 239 19.08 -10.64 -3.24
CA SER A 239 19.64 -11.00 -4.55
C SER A 239 19.59 -12.51 -4.86
N GLU A 240 19.92 -13.37 -3.89
CA GLU A 240 19.84 -14.83 -4.06
C GLU A 240 18.43 -15.32 -4.39
N THR A 241 17.41 -14.72 -3.77
CA THR A 241 16.01 -15.07 -4.03
C THR A 241 15.60 -14.64 -5.43
N TRP A 242 16.01 -13.44 -5.85
CA TRP A 242 15.76 -12.94 -7.21
C TRP A 242 16.43 -13.80 -8.27
N LEU A 243 17.70 -14.19 -8.05
CA LEU A 243 18.44 -15.08 -8.94
C LEU A 243 17.76 -16.44 -9.06
N LYS A 244 17.32 -17.02 -7.94
CA LYS A 244 16.65 -18.32 -7.93
C LYS A 244 15.30 -18.30 -8.66
N SER A 245 14.51 -17.25 -8.47
CA SER A 245 13.15 -17.17 -9.05
C SER A 245 13.13 -16.68 -10.49
N TYR A 246 14.01 -15.74 -10.85
CA TYR A 246 13.94 -15.00 -12.12
C TYR A 246 15.24 -15.03 -12.91
N GLY A 247 16.31 -15.65 -12.40
CA GLY A 247 17.61 -15.72 -13.08
C GLY A 247 18.41 -14.42 -13.07
N ARG A 248 17.89 -13.34 -12.46
CA ARG A 248 18.58 -12.04 -12.33
C ARG A 248 18.08 -11.24 -11.15
N VAL A 249 18.95 -10.35 -10.66
CA VAL A 249 18.59 -9.31 -9.70
C VAL A 249 18.06 -8.09 -10.46
N PRO A 250 16.87 -7.56 -10.12
CA PRO A 250 16.33 -6.38 -10.79
C PRO A 250 17.23 -5.17 -10.56
N ARG A 251 17.50 -4.41 -11.63
CA ARG A 251 18.23 -3.15 -11.58
C ARG A 251 17.28 -2.02 -11.88
N LEU A 252 17.23 -1.02 -11.00
CA LEU A 252 16.31 0.10 -11.11
C LEU A 252 17.06 1.40 -11.38
N ARG A 253 16.48 2.26 -12.22
CA ARG A 253 16.83 3.68 -12.31
C ARG A 253 15.80 4.48 -11.53
N ALA A 254 16.24 5.54 -10.86
CA ALA A 254 15.40 6.38 -10.02
C ALA A 254 15.69 7.87 -10.27
N ALA A 255 14.66 8.67 -10.53
CA ALA A 255 14.78 10.11 -10.72
C ALA A 255 13.84 10.89 -9.81
N LEU A 256 14.38 11.86 -9.08
CA LEU A 256 13.67 12.68 -8.10
C LEU A 256 13.63 14.16 -8.51
N HIS A 257 12.43 14.71 -8.61
CA HIS A 257 12.23 16.15 -8.76
C HIS A 257 11.00 16.61 -7.99
N GLY A 258 10.96 17.88 -7.58
CA GLY A 258 9.83 18.42 -6.83
C GLY A 258 9.64 19.91 -7.07
N GLY A 259 8.38 20.33 -7.02
CA GLY A 259 7.96 21.69 -7.35
C GLY A 259 6.45 21.88 -7.26
N SER A 260 5.98 23.06 -7.68
CA SER A 260 4.56 23.41 -7.68
C SER A 260 3.82 22.68 -8.78
N ILE A 261 2.69 22.09 -8.42
CA ILE A 261 1.73 21.47 -9.33
C ILE A 261 0.31 21.91 -8.97
N VAL A 262 -0.62 21.63 -9.87
CA VAL A 262 -2.05 21.69 -9.59
C VAL A 262 -2.57 20.25 -9.55
N THR A 263 -3.06 19.82 -8.39
CA THR A 263 -3.71 18.51 -8.22
C THR A 263 -5.21 18.70 -8.42
N ALA A 264 -5.81 17.96 -9.34
CA ALA A 264 -7.25 18.01 -9.60
C ALA A 264 -7.80 16.62 -9.91
N GLU A 265 -9.04 16.36 -9.50
CA GLU A 265 -9.82 15.23 -9.97
C GLU A 265 -10.31 15.52 -11.39
N ILE A 266 -9.99 14.64 -12.33
CA ILE A 266 -10.42 14.73 -13.73
C ILE A 266 -11.12 13.45 -14.14
N GLY A 267 -11.97 13.55 -15.17
CA GLY A 267 -12.74 12.42 -15.69
C GLY A 267 -14.25 12.67 -15.62
N VAL A 268 -14.99 11.96 -16.46
CA VAL A 268 -16.46 11.99 -16.50
C VAL A 268 -17.02 10.62 -16.15
N ASP A 269 -16.49 9.57 -16.79
CA ASP A 269 -16.83 8.17 -16.50
C ASP A 269 -15.76 7.49 -15.62
N HIS A 270 -14.48 7.83 -15.86
CA HIS A 270 -13.35 7.35 -15.08
C HIS A 270 -12.64 8.51 -14.38
N HIS A 271 -12.93 8.69 -13.09
CA HIS A 271 -12.31 9.73 -12.27
C HIS A 271 -10.90 9.33 -11.80
N LYS A 272 -9.92 10.20 -12.04
CA LYS A 272 -8.53 10.05 -11.58
C LYS A 272 -8.02 11.37 -11.01
N ILE A 273 -7.21 11.29 -9.96
CA ILE A 273 -6.44 12.44 -9.50
C ILE A 273 -5.28 12.63 -10.48
N ALA A 274 -5.24 13.79 -11.14
CA ALA A 274 -4.19 14.17 -12.06
C ALA A 274 -3.36 15.34 -11.49
N TYR A 275 -2.10 15.38 -11.89
CA TYR A 275 -1.16 16.43 -11.52
C TYR A 275 -0.77 17.21 -12.78
N PHE A 276 -1.01 18.51 -12.73
CA PHE A 276 -0.69 19.43 -13.82
C PHE A 276 0.47 20.33 -13.42
N GLY A 277 1.38 20.56 -14.36
CA GLY A 277 2.51 21.43 -14.18
C GLY A 277 3.82 20.80 -14.65
N ASP A 278 4.83 21.65 -14.82
CA ASP A 278 6.11 21.24 -15.38
C ASP A 278 6.86 20.24 -14.50
N THR A 279 6.60 20.22 -13.19
CA THR A 279 7.29 19.33 -12.25
C THR A 279 7.18 17.85 -12.63
N VAL A 280 6.01 17.38 -13.09
CA VAL A 280 5.84 15.97 -13.50
C VAL A 280 6.66 15.68 -14.77
N ASN A 281 6.61 16.60 -15.73
CA ASN A 281 7.34 16.48 -16.99
C ASN A 281 8.86 16.52 -16.77
N ILE A 282 9.35 17.41 -15.90
CA ILE A 282 10.77 17.50 -15.53
C ILE A 282 11.22 16.22 -14.84
N ALA A 283 10.41 15.67 -13.93
CA ALA A 283 10.72 14.41 -13.25
C ALA A 283 10.84 13.24 -14.24
N SER A 284 9.91 13.11 -15.19
CA SER A 284 9.97 12.08 -16.24
C SER A 284 11.19 12.26 -17.16
N ARG A 285 11.56 13.49 -17.51
CA ARG A 285 12.75 13.74 -18.32
C ARG A 285 14.06 13.50 -17.56
N LEU A 286 14.08 13.76 -16.26
CA LEU A 286 15.20 13.41 -15.39
C LEU A 286 15.41 11.88 -15.33
N GLU A 287 14.34 11.09 -15.36
CA GLU A 287 14.43 9.63 -15.50
C GLU A 287 15.12 9.24 -16.80
N GLN A 288 14.74 9.85 -17.92
CA GLN A 288 15.40 9.59 -19.21
C GLN A 288 16.90 9.93 -19.16
N LEU A 289 17.29 10.99 -18.44
CA LEU A 289 18.70 11.33 -18.22
C LEU A 289 19.45 10.27 -17.41
N CYS A 290 18.78 9.47 -16.55
CA CYS A 290 19.42 8.32 -15.89
C CYS A 290 19.97 7.33 -16.93
N LYS A 291 19.27 7.18 -18.07
CA LYS A 291 19.68 6.27 -19.16
C LYS A 291 20.92 6.83 -19.88
N THR A 292 20.91 8.11 -20.22
CA THR A 292 22.00 8.77 -20.98
C THR A 292 23.25 9.02 -20.15
N LEU A 293 23.10 9.37 -18.87
CA LEU A 293 24.22 9.67 -17.97
C LEU A 293 24.78 8.43 -17.27
N GLU A 294 24.17 7.25 -17.50
CA GLU A 294 24.56 5.98 -16.89
C GLU A 294 24.67 6.09 -15.36
N ARG A 295 23.65 6.69 -14.74
CA ARG A 295 23.56 6.84 -13.29
C ARG A 295 22.26 6.24 -12.78
N GLN A 296 22.38 5.56 -11.65
CA GLN A 296 21.27 4.81 -11.07
C GLN A 296 20.22 5.73 -10.43
N VAL A 297 20.68 6.73 -9.67
CA VAL A 297 19.81 7.65 -8.93
C VAL A 297 20.18 9.08 -9.27
N LEU A 298 19.23 9.82 -9.85
CA LEU A 298 19.36 11.25 -10.12
C LEU A 298 18.36 12.05 -9.27
N ILE A 299 18.79 13.23 -8.85
CA ILE A 299 17.96 14.24 -8.21
C ILE A 299 18.20 15.60 -8.87
N SER A 300 17.15 16.37 -9.08
CA SER A 300 17.33 17.76 -9.55
C SER A 300 18.00 18.61 -8.48
N SER A 301 18.86 19.54 -8.87
CA SER A 301 19.51 20.51 -7.96
C SER A 301 18.49 21.32 -7.15
N ASP A 302 17.33 21.64 -7.72
CA ASP A 302 16.24 22.34 -7.03
C ASP A 302 15.69 21.58 -5.84
N LEU A 303 15.45 20.28 -6.00
CA LEU A 303 14.98 19.44 -4.90
C LEU A 303 16.10 19.17 -3.89
N ALA A 304 17.33 18.93 -4.35
CA ALA A 304 18.48 18.69 -3.48
C ALA A 304 18.75 19.88 -2.54
N ARG A 305 18.53 21.12 -2.99
CA ARG A 305 18.66 22.32 -2.15
C ARG A 305 17.59 22.43 -1.05
N ARG A 306 16.48 21.70 -1.14
CA ARG A 306 15.34 21.76 -0.22
C ARG A 306 15.38 20.70 0.88
N LEU A 307 16.39 19.83 0.91
CA LEU A 307 16.49 18.75 1.90
C LEU A 307 17.94 18.48 2.32
N GLU A 308 18.11 18.03 3.56
CA GLU A 308 19.39 17.56 4.06
C GLU A 308 19.58 16.08 3.70
N LEU A 309 20.59 15.79 2.88
CA LEU A 309 20.90 14.42 2.49
C LEU A 309 21.45 13.62 3.68
N PRO A 310 21.11 12.32 3.83
CA PRO A 310 21.73 11.48 4.85
C PRO A 310 23.25 11.39 4.64
N GLU A 311 24.03 11.34 5.73
CA GLU A 311 25.50 11.26 5.69
C GLU A 311 26.04 10.09 4.86
N THR A 312 25.26 9.01 4.76
CA THR A 312 25.61 7.83 3.98
C THR A 312 25.50 8.03 2.47
N ILE A 313 24.94 9.15 2.01
CA ILE A 313 24.70 9.45 0.59
C ILE A 313 25.71 10.50 0.11
N ILE A 314 26.49 10.13 -0.91
CA ILE A 314 27.41 11.01 -1.63
C ILE A 314 26.66 11.65 -2.80
N LYS A 315 26.90 12.94 -3.01
CA LYS A 315 26.45 13.69 -4.19
C LYS A 315 27.58 13.84 -5.21
N GLU A 316 27.27 13.61 -6.47
CA GLU A 316 28.11 13.89 -7.64
C GLU A 316 27.36 14.92 -8.48
N ASP A 317 27.87 16.14 -8.58
CA ASP A 317 27.26 17.19 -9.41
C ASP A 317 27.57 16.91 -10.89
N LEU A 318 26.53 16.75 -11.71
CA LEU A 318 26.65 16.50 -13.14
C LEU A 318 26.45 17.78 -13.96
N GLY A 319 26.18 18.90 -13.30
CA GLY A 319 25.96 20.20 -13.93
C GLY A 319 24.57 20.34 -14.54
N GLU A 320 24.50 21.26 -15.49
CA GLU A 320 23.26 21.71 -16.11
C GLU A 320 22.99 20.99 -17.44
N HIS A 321 21.85 20.34 -17.56
CA HIS A 321 21.46 19.60 -18.77
C HIS A 321 20.26 20.25 -19.45
N ALA A 322 20.32 20.35 -20.78
CA ALA A 322 19.20 20.82 -21.57
C ALA A 322 18.06 19.79 -21.54
N VAL A 323 16.86 20.26 -21.22
CA VAL A 323 15.68 19.41 -21.13
C VAL A 323 14.84 19.58 -22.40
N ARG A 324 14.75 18.53 -23.22
CA ARG A 324 14.11 18.57 -24.55
C ARG A 324 12.70 19.19 -24.49
N GLY A 325 12.46 20.19 -25.33
CA GLY A 325 11.18 20.92 -25.40
C GLY A 325 11.09 22.16 -24.49
N ARG A 326 12.22 22.68 -24.00
CA ARG A 326 12.34 23.97 -23.29
C ARG A 326 13.74 24.57 -23.47
N ASP A 327 13.87 25.89 -23.33
CA ASP A 327 15.16 26.60 -23.21
C ASP A 327 15.69 26.63 -21.76
N GLN A 328 15.18 25.76 -20.88
CA GLN A 328 15.63 25.69 -19.49
C GLN A 328 16.63 24.56 -19.30
N HIS A 329 17.71 24.91 -18.62
CA HIS A 329 18.66 23.97 -18.08
C HIS A 329 18.15 23.42 -16.73
N LEU A 330 18.36 22.13 -16.53
CA LEU A 330 18.09 21.43 -15.28
C LEU A 330 19.41 21.03 -14.65
N GLY A 331 19.69 21.54 -13.46
CA GLY A 331 20.79 21.07 -12.64
C GLY A 331 20.53 19.63 -12.19
N VAL A 332 21.48 18.74 -12.43
CA VAL A 332 21.37 17.31 -12.14
C VAL A 332 22.47 16.88 -11.19
N ILE A 333 22.08 16.13 -10.16
CA ILE A 333 22.99 15.55 -9.17
C ILE A 333 22.76 14.05 -9.15
N ALA A 334 23.82 13.26 -9.28
CA ALA A 334 23.78 11.83 -9.01
C ALA A 334 23.97 11.55 -7.51
N LEU A 335 23.21 10.59 -7.00
CA LEU A 335 23.28 10.15 -5.61
C LEU A 335 23.82 8.72 -5.55
N HIS A 336 24.76 8.49 -4.64
CA HIS A 336 25.38 7.19 -4.44
C HIS A 336 25.50 6.88 -2.94
N THR A 337 25.42 5.60 -2.56
CA THR A 337 25.72 5.21 -1.17
C THR A 337 27.23 5.12 -0.97
N GLN A 338 27.75 5.56 0.18
CA GLN A 338 29.12 5.23 0.59
C GLN A 338 29.30 3.70 0.62
N SER A 339 30.27 3.17 -0.12
CA SER A 339 30.58 1.73 -0.09
C SER A 339 30.75 1.25 1.36
N ARG A 340 30.14 0.10 1.71
CA ARG A 340 30.22 -0.52 3.05
C ARG A 340 31.65 -0.73 3.54
N GLN A 341 32.65 -0.78 2.64
CA GLN A 341 34.06 -0.85 3.00
C GLN A 341 34.63 0.44 3.60
N ALA A 342 34.12 1.62 3.21
CA ALA A 342 34.61 2.91 3.70
C ALA A 342 34.15 3.22 5.15
N ILE A 343 32.95 2.75 5.53
CA ILE A 343 32.36 3.00 6.85
C ILE A 343 33.13 2.29 7.99
N LYS A 344 33.75 1.12 7.71
CA LYS A 344 34.60 0.43 8.69
C LYS A 344 35.92 1.16 8.94
N THR A 345 36.47 1.85 7.94
CA THR A 345 37.75 2.56 8.07
C THR A 345 37.63 3.83 8.92
N VAL A 346 36.47 4.49 8.91
CA VAL A 346 36.22 5.69 9.71
C VAL A 346 35.92 5.35 11.17
N ARG A 347 35.18 4.27 11.44
CA ARG A 347 34.92 3.79 12.82
C ARG A 347 36.09 3.04 13.47
N GLY A 348 37.06 2.58 12.70
CA GLY A 348 38.29 1.98 13.22
C GLY A 348 39.42 2.98 13.51
N ARG A 349 39.17 4.28 13.32
CA ARG A 349 40.13 5.38 13.56
C ARG A 349 39.65 6.40 14.59
N LEU A 350 38.56 6.13 15.29
CA LEU A 350 38.08 6.92 16.44
C LEU A 350 38.26 6.14 17.73
#